data_AF-A0A9D9K6F7-F1
#
_entry.id   AF-A0A9D9K6F7-F1
#
_cell.length_a   1.000
_cell.length_b   1.000
_cell.length_c   1.000
_cell.angle_alpha   90.00
_cell.angle_beta   90.00
_cell.angle_gamma   90.00
#
_symmetry.space_group_name_H-M   'P 1'
#
loop_
_entity.id
_entity.type
_entity.pdbx_description
1 polymer ?
#
loop_
_entity_poly.entity_id
_entity_poly.type
_entity_poly.pdbx_seq_one_letter_code
_entity_poly.pdbx_strand_id
1 'polypeptide(L)'
;DCVDTQLTLRHATIAGNTLQGPLAGVGPAIRLIGTAPSVGCRGEISNSIIADHAGSPVFGDGNQTGPVTIRRVLFFNNGSPNVTVVRGAQVTEQNSFSGNPQFFAPGAPNFDYHIQSGSAAIDQAMDSDLSTDLDGQKRPSGSTRDVGADEYSTEIPLSFSRIPRGVTLSWRKPPVLPITGYRVEYTKSAGANDTFQGSSPIILSDAATTLTLSGLTRGATYTITVVGLNGATEVGRSESITLVIWEYEVSLPLVVR
;
A
#
# COMPACT_ATOMS: atom_id res chain seq x y z
N ASP A 1 2.87 -11.62 20.31
CA ASP A 1 3.90 -12.04 21.27
C ASP A 1 5.19 -12.34 20.56
N CYS A 2 6.27 -11.69 20.96
CA CYS A 2 7.61 -12.21 20.72
C CYS A 2 8.04 -12.94 21.99
N VAL A 3 8.63 -14.13 21.84
CA VAL A 3 9.28 -14.88 22.93
C VAL A 3 10.57 -15.42 22.33
N ASP A 4 11.71 -15.00 22.85
CA ASP A 4 13.01 -15.55 22.52
C ASP A 4 13.46 -15.47 21.04
N THR A 5 12.96 -14.48 20.29
CA THR A 5 13.24 -14.26 18.85
C THR A 5 13.61 -12.81 18.51
N GLN A 6 14.07 -12.58 17.27
CA GLN A 6 14.27 -11.24 16.73
C GLN A 6 12.96 -10.70 16.14
N LEU A 7 12.49 -9.56 16.66
CA LEU A 7 11.31 -8.85 16.14
C LEU A 7 11.78 -7.71 15.22
N THR A 8 11.45 -7.81 13.94
CA THR A 8 11.66 -6.72 12.99
C THR A 8 10.32 -6.38 12.33
N LEU A 9 9.74 -5.23 12.69
CA LEU A 9 8.56 -4.68 12.05
C LEU A 9 8.95 -3.36 11.38
N ARG A 10 8.70 -3.26 10.07
CA ARG A 10 8.96 -2.07 9.27
C ARG A 10 7.76 -1.82 8.40
N HIS A 11 7.27 -0.59 8.34
CA HIS A 11 6.09 -0.27 7.53
C HIS A 11 4.92 -1.21 7.82
N ALA A 12 4.58 -1.36 9.10
CA ALA A 12 3.41 -2.11 9.53
C ALA A 12 2.30 -1.16 9.96
N THR A 13 1.05 -1.53 9.68
CA THR A 13 -0.14 -0.90 10.28
C THR A 13 -0.76 -1.92 11.23
N ILE A 14 -0.80 -1.58 12.52
CA ILE A 14 -1.40 -2.41 13.57
C ILE A 14 -2.51 -1.57 14.19
N ALA A 15 -3.76 -1.93 13.96
CA ALA A 15 -4.89 -1.09 14.32
C ALA A 15 -6.08 -1.90 14.83
N GLY A 16 -6.67 -1.45 15.94
CA GLY A 16 -7.88 -2.05 16.52
C GLY A 16 -7.71 -3.50 16.99
N ASN A 17 -6.46 -3.96 17.22
CA ASN A 17 -6.23 -5.33 17.68
C ASN A 17 -6.66 -5.47 19.14
N THR A 18 -7.44 -6.49 19.43
CA THR A 18 -7.84 -6.82 20.81
C THR A 18 -7.30 -8.19 21.18
N LEU A 19 -6.65 -8.31 22.33
CA LEU A 19 -6.40 -9.61 22.93
C LEU A 19 -7.73 -10.24 23.38
N GLN A 20 -7.83 -11.57 23.27
CA GLN A 20 -8.98 -12.32 23.79
C GLN A 20 -8.70 -12.84 25.21
N GLY A 21 -9.75 -13.25 25.91
CA GLY A 21 -9.65 -13.87 27.24
C GLY A 21 -9.37 -12.85 28.37
N PRO A 22 -8.66 -13.24 29.44
CA PRO A 22 -8.43 -12.40 30.62
C PRO A 22 -7.70 -11.07 30.37
N LEU A 23 -7.13 -10.89 29.18
CA LEU A 23 -6.44 -9.67 28.75
C LEU A 23 -7.27 -8.82 27.78
N ALA A 24 -8.53 -9.18 27.53
CA ALA A 24 -9.43 -8.40 26.69
C ALA A 24 -9.64 -6.99 27.26
N GLY A 25 -9.53 -5.97 26.39
CA GLY A 25 -9.66 -4.56 26.77
C GLY A 25 -8.47 -3.96 27.53
N VAL A 26 -7.51 -4.78 27.97
CA VAL A 26 -6.26 -4.33 28.64
C VAL A 26 -5.09 -4.33 27.65
N GLY A 27 -5.22 -5.11 26.58
CA GLY A 27 -4.09 -5.64 25.83
C GLY A 27 -3.31 -4.64 25.00
N PRO A 28 -1.97 -4.68 25.07
CA PRO A 28 -1.12 -4.04 24.06
C PRO A 28 -1.33 -4.67 22.68
N ALA A 29 -1.10 -3.88 21.65
CA ALA A 29 -0.92 -4.35 20.27
C ALA A 29 0.28 -5.31 20.18
N ILE A 30 1.36 -4.96 20.89
CA ILE A 30 2.63 -5.69 20.89
C ILE A 30 3.08 -5.95 22.33
N ARG A 31 3.20 -7.23 22.68
CA ARG A 31 3.77 -7.69 23.95
C ARG A 31 5.18 -8.25 23.74
N LEU A 32 6.16 -7.63 24.40
CA LEU A 32 7.57 -8.00 24.38
C LEU A 32 7.92 -8.65 25.73
N ILE A 33 8.23 -9.96 25.71
CA ILE A 33 8.52 -10.71 26.94
C ILE A 33 9.86 -11.40 26.80
N GLY A 34 10.71 -11.24 27.81
CA GLY A 34 11.93 -12.02 27.94
C GLY A 34 11.71 -13.20 28.90
N THR A 35 11.99 -14.42 28.43
CA THR A 35 11.91 -15.63 29.27
C THR A 35 13.27 -16.08 29.80
N ALA A 36 14.39 -15.57 29.26
CA ALA A 36 15.74 -15.87 29.76
C ALA A 36 16.79 -14.76 29.46
N PRO A 37 17.82 -14.55 30.33
CA PRO A 37 18.78 -13.44 30.28
C PRO A 37 19.65 -13.26 29.04
N SER A 38 19.63 -14.22 28.13
CA SER A 38 20.47 -14.25 26.93
C SER A 38 19.67 -14.60 25.66
N VAL A 39 18.34 -14.71 25.78
CA VAL A 39 17.46 -15.15 24.68
C VAL A 39 16.33 -14.15 24.38
N GLY A 40 16.11 -13.12 25.20
CA GLY A 40 14.95 -12.24 25.07
C GLY A 40 14.70 -11.56 23.72
N CYS A 41 13.44 -11.11 23.56
CA CYS A 41 13.00 -10.31 22.42
C CYS A 41 13.89 -9.13 22.18
N ARG A 42 14.48 -9.06 20.99
CA ARG A 42 15.34 -7.97 20.53
C ARG A 42 14.92 -7.54 19.14
N GLY A 43 15.18 -6.29 18.79
CA GLY A 43 15.01 -5.84 17.42
C GLY A 43 14.39 -4.45 17.33
N GLU A 44 13.58 -4.24 16.30
CA GLU A 44 13.15 -2.90 15.91
C GLU A 44 11.71 -2.91 15.40
N ILE A 45 10.94 -1.92 15.85
CA ILE A 45 9.68 -1.53 15.24
C ILE A 45 9.92 -0.15 14.66
N SER A 46 9.89 -0.01 13.34
CA SER A 46 10.15 1.27 12.69
C SER A 46 9.18 1.61 11.57
N ASN A 47 9.04 2.91 11.31
CA ASN A 47 8.24 3.44 10.20
C ASN A 47 6.83 2.86 10.13
N SER A 48 6.17 2.69 11.28
CA SER A 48 4.93 1.92 11.41
C SER A 48 3.82 2.77 12.03
N ILE A 49 2.57 2.38 11.84
CA ILE A 49 1.39 2.97 12.50
C ILE A 49 0.89 1.99 13.55
N ILE A 50 0.66 2.47 14.77
CA ILE A 50 -0.06 1.72 15.80
C ILE A 50 -1.25 2.56 16.29
N ALA A 51 -2.47 2.08 16.08
CA ALA A 51 -3.67 2.88 16.29
C ALA A 51 -4.84 2.13 16.96
N ASP A 52 -5.73 2.86 17.61
CA ASP A 52 -7.03 2.36 18.07
C ASP A 52 -6.98 1.21 19.11
N HIS A 53 -5.97 1.19 19.99
CA HIS A 53 -5.88 0.22 21.08
C HIS A 53 -6.39 0.79 22.41
N ALA A 54 -7.20 0.01 23.14
CA ALA A 54 -7.77 0.47 24.41
C ALA A 54 -6.73 0.80 25.51
N GLY A 55 -5.57 0.12 25.49
CA GLY A 55 -4.49 0.28 26.45
C GLY A 55 -3.19 0.78 25.81
N SER A 56 -2.12 0.78 26.61
CA SER A 56 -0.76 1.03 26.11
C SER A 56 -0.45 0.04 24.99
N PRO A 57 -0.28 0.50 23.74
CA PRO A 57 -0.19 -0.35 22.57
C PRO A 57 1.11 -1.16 22.52
N VAL A 58 2.20 -0.70 23.16
CA VAL A 58 3.41 -1.50 23.32
C VAL A 58 3.66 -1.75 24.80
N PHE A 59 3.88 -3.01 25.16
CA PHE A 59 4.16 -3.44 26.54
C PHE A 59 5.41 -4.29 26.58
N GLY A 60 6.44 -3.81 27.29
CA GLY A 60 7.67 -4.53 27.57
C GLY A 60 7.71 -5.05 29.00
N ASP A 61 8.05 -6.33 29.15
CA ASP A 61 8.03 -7.00 30.44
C ASP A 61 9.26 -7.90 30.67
N GLY A 62 9.99 -7.58 31.75
CA GLY A 62 11.06 -8.39 32.31
C GLY A 62 12.46 -7.94 31.90
N ASN A 63 13.39 -8.02 32.86
CA ASN A 63 14.81 -7.66 32.71
C ASN A 63 15.53 -8.49 31.64
N GLN A 64 14.87 -9.53 31.14
CA GLN A 64 15.40 -10.50 30.21
C GLN A 64 15.02 -10.19 28.76
N THR A 65 14.28 -9.12 28.47
CA THR A 65 14.11 -8.66 27.08
C THR A 65 15.44 -8.18 26.52
N GLY A 66 15.79 -8.58 25.31
CA GLY A 66 16.87 -7.89 24.59
C GLY A 66 16.46 -6.45 24.23
N PRO A 67 17.39 -5.62 23.74
CA PRO A 67 17.08 -4.25 23.36
C PRO A 67 16.08 -4.24 22.20
N VAL A 68 14.94 -3.58 22.40
CA VAL A 68 13.94 -3.29 21.36
C VAL A 68 13.88 -1.78 21.13
N THR A 69 14.10 -1.36 19.89
CA THR A 69 13.97 0.05 19.50
C THR A 69 12.64 0.27 18.80
N ILE A 70 11.87 1.24 19.27
CA ILE A 70 10.66 1.75 18.62
C ILE A 70 11.04 3.08 17.98
N ARG A 71 11.11 3.13 16.66
CA ARG A 71 11.63 4.31 15.96
C ARG A 71 10.64 4.82 14.92
N ARG A 72 10.27 6.10 15.00
CA ARG A 72 9.44 6.74 13.97
C ARG A 72 8.11 5.99 13.78
N VAL A 73 7.46 5.68 14.91
CA VAL A 73 6.12 5.08 14.92
C VAL A 73 5.08 6.19 15.09
N LEU A 74 4.05 6.17 14.26
CA LEU A 74 2.86 7.01 14.43
C LEU A 74 1.90 6.31 15.39
N PHE A 75 1.60 6.97 16.51
CA PHE A 75 0.60 6.52 17.48
C PHE A 75 -0.69 7.33 17.36
N PHE A 76 -1.83 6.65 17.33
CA PHE A 76 -3.14 7.31 17.27
C PHE A 76 -4.20 6.60 18.09
N ASN A 77 -4.98 7.37 18.86
CA ASN A 77 -6.15 6.85 19.58
C ASN A 77 -5.86 5.55 20.40
N ASN A 78 -4.67 5.47 20.99
CA ASN A 78 -4.31 4.38 21.88
C ASN A 78 -4.48 4.81 23.35
N GLY A 79 -4.54 3.83 24.25
CA GLY A 79 -4.39 4.06 25.68
C GLY A 79 -3.01 4.64 26.01
N SER A 80 -2.96 5.44 27.07
CA SER A 80 -1.74 6.14 27.51
C SER A 80 -1.04 5.38 28.66
N PRO A 81 0.30 5.31 28.69
CA PRO A 81 1.24 5.82 27.67
C PRO A 81 1.30 4.92 26.42
N ASN A 82 1.89 5.40 25.32
CA ASN A 82 2.06 4.59 24.10
C ASN A 82 3.00 3.38 24.30
N VAL A 83 3.95 3.51 25.23
CA VAL A 83 4.91 2.46 25.57
C VAL A 83 4.94 2.30 27.08
N THR A 84 4.60 1.11 27.57
CA THR A 84 4.70 0.74 28.97
C THR A 84 5.82 -0.26 29.14
N VAL A 85 6.74 0.03 30.06
CA VAL A 85 7.86 -0.84 30.39
C VAL A 85 7.79 -1.19 31.87
N VAL A 86 7.80 -2.48 32.19
CA VAL A 86 7.80 -2.97 33.57
C VAL A 86 8.93 -3.97 33.79
N ARG A 87 9.30 -4.14 35.07
CA ARG A 87 10.30 -5.12 35.51
C ARG A 87 11.59 -5.07 34.66
N GLY A 88 12.03 -3.85 34.32
CA GLY A 88 13.28 -3.50 33.65
C GLY A 88 13.49 -4.01 32.22
N ALA A 89 12.40 -4.23 31.47
CA ALA A 89 12.49 -4.44 30.03
C ALA A 89 13.25 -3.30 29.30
N GLN A 90 13.96 -3.66 28.24
CA GLN A 90 14.88 -2.79 27.50
C GLN A 90 14.21 -2.28 26.23
N VAL A 91 13.36 -1.27 26.35
CA VAL A 91 12.65 -0.65 25.22
C VAL A 91 13.04 0.81 25.11
N THR A 92 13.49 1.22 23.92
CA THR A 92 13.88 2.61 23.62
C THR A 92 12.98 3.18 22.54
N GLU A 93 12.29 4.28 22.82
CA GLU A 93 11.50 5.02 21.83
C GLU A 93 12.32 6.18 21.23
N GLN A 94 12.27 6.34 19.90
CA GLN A 94 13.04 7.34 19.16
C GLN A 94 12.20 7.98 18.06
N ASN A 95 11.99 9.29 18.11
CA ASN A 95 11.33 10.06 17.05
C ASN A 95 9.92 9.56 16.66
N SER A 96 9.23 8.89 17.56
CA SER A 96 7.81 8.56 17.39
C SER A 96 6.96 9.80 17.62
N PHE A 97 5.76 9.79 17.06
CA PHE A 97 4.88 10.97 17.03
C PHE A 97 3.41 10.55 17.05
N SER A 98 2.52 11.51 17.18
CA SER A 98 1.07 11.27 17.23
C SER A 98 0.33 12.10 16.21
N GLY A 99 -0.76 11.55 15.69
CA GLY A 99 -1.57 12.17 14.64
C GLY A 99 -2.55 11.18 14.04
N ASN A 100 -3.58 11.69 13.37
CA ASN A 100 -4.61 10.82 12.78
C ASN A 100 -4.07 10.17 11.48
N PRO A 101 -4.01 8.84 11.37
CA PRO A 101 -3.59 8.16 10.14
C PRO A 101 -4.65 8.26 9.03
N GLN A 102 -5.88 8.70 9.34
CA GLN A 102 -6.97 8.87 8.38
C GLN A 102 -7.18 7.64 7.50
N PHE A 103 -7.38 6.48 8.14
CA PHE A 103 -7.71 5.25 7.43
C PHE A 103 -9.04 5.38 6.68
N PHE A 104 -9.10 4.80 5.49
CA PHE A 104 -10.27 4.90 4.61
C PHE A 104 -11.53 4.24 5.22
N ALA A 105 -11.43 2.99 5.66
CA ALA A 105 -12.52 2.25 6.30
C ALA A 105 -11.99 1.13 7.21
N PRO A 106 -11.34 1.44 8.35
CA PRO A 106 -10.60 0.47 9.17
C PRO A 106 -11.47 -0.56 9.90
N GLY A 107 -12.80 -0.42 9.86
CA GLY A 107 -13.75 -1.32 10.51
C GLY A 107 -14.44 -2.29 9.56
N ALA A 108 -15.16 -3.26 10.15
CA ALA A 108 -16.04 -4.14 9.40
C ALA A 108 -17.07 -3.34 8.58
N PRO A 109 -17.42 -3.79 7.35
CA PRO A 109 -16.95 -5.03 6.71
C PRO A 109 -15.65 -4.87 5.92
N ASN A 110 -15.13 -3.65 5.75
CA ASN A 110 -14.12 -3.34 4.74
C ASN A 110 -12.68 -3.59 5.22
N PHE A 111 -12.37 -3.22 6.47
CA PHE A 111 -11.02 -3.30 7.04
C PHE A 111 -9.95 -2.68 6.12
N ASP A 112 -10.27 -1.53 5.54
CA ASP A 112 -9.41 -0.80 4.62
C ASP A 112 -8.58 0.23 5.38
N TYR A 113 -7.29 -0.07 5.49
CA TYR A 113 -6.31 0.73 6.22
C TYR A 113 -5.46 1.64 5.31
N HIS A 114 -5.83 1.81 4.04
CA HIS A 114 -5.22 2.84 3.21
C HIS A 114 -5.40 4.21 3.86
N ILE A 115 -4.35 5.02 3.81
CA ILE A 115 -4.33 6.36 4.40
C ILE A 115 -4.83 7.41 3.39
N GLN A 116 -5.51 8.44 3.87
CA GLN A 116 -6.06 9.53 3.05
C GLN A 116 -5.13 10.76 2.99
N SER A 117 -5.44 11.72 2.12
CA SER A 117 -4.60 12.88 1.79
C SER A 117 -4.22 13.80 2.96
N GLY A 118 -4.95 13.76 4.08
CA GLY A 118 -4.64 14.53 5.29
C GLY A 118 -4.00 13.69 6.40
N SER A 119 -3.57 12.47 6.09
CA SER A 119 -2.98 11.55 7.07
C SER A 119 -1.68 12.11 7.64
N ALA A 120 -1.54 12.01 8.96
CA ALA A 120 -0.30 12.33 9.65
C ALA A 120 0.85 11.37 9.29
N ALA A 121 0.56 10.26 8.61
CA ALA A 121 1.56 9.28 8.21
C ALA A 121 2.38 9.72 6.98
N ILE A 122 1.86 10.68 6.21
CA ILE A 122 2.40 11.06 4.91
C ILE A 122 3.78 11.72 5.04
N ASP A 123 4.72 11.28 4.20
CA ASP A 123 6.08 11.76 4.07
C ASP A 123 6.92 11.67 5.37
N GLN A 124 6.56 10.76 6.29
CA GLN A 124 7.20 10.67 7.61
C GLN A 124 8.34 9.66 7.70
N ALA A 125 8.48 8.69 6.79
CA ALA A 125 9.45 7.59 6.85
C ALA A 125 10.79 7.90 6.14
N MET A 126 11.50 8.93 6.62
CA MET A 126 12.71 9.49 5.98
C MET A 126 13.91 8.54 5.84
N ASP A 127 13.99 7.49 6.65
CA ASP A 127 15.17 6.60 6.75
C ASP A 127 14.92 5.18 6.22
N SER A 128 13.81 4.98 5.51
CA SER A 128 13.46 3.70 4.90
C SER A 128 13.95 3.59 3.46
N ASP A 129 14.36 2.38 3.07
CA ASP A 129 14.79 1.99 1.72
C ASP A 129 13.83 1.00 1.04
N LEU A 130 12.71 0.62 1.69
CA LEU A 130 11.73 -0.28 1.09
C LEU A 130 11.15 0.33 -0.19
N SER A 131 11.14 -0.45 -1.27
CA SER A 131 10.76 0.01 -2.60
C SER A 131 9.28 -0.20 -2.94
N THR A 132 8.56 -1.01 -2.16
CA THR A 132 7.13 -1.26 -2.33
C THR A 132 6.39 -1.21 -1.00
N ASP A 133 5.08 -0.97 -1.07
CA ASP A 133 4.14 -1.07 0.03
C ASP A 133 3.50 -2.48 0.12
N LEU A 134 2.50 -2.63 1.01
CA LEU A 134 1.82 -3.91 1.24
C LEU A 134 1.03 -4.40 0.01
N ASP A 135 0.48 -3.47 -0.76
CA ASP A 135 -0.31 -3.72 -1.98
C ASP A 135 0.58 -3.93 -3.23
N GLY A 136 1.91 -3.84 -3.08
CA GLY A 136 2.87 -3.96 -4.16
C GLY A 136 3.04 -2.68 -4.99
N GLN A 137 2.49 -1.55 -4.53
CA GLN A 137 2.64 -0.24 -5.15
C GLN A 137 4.03 0.34 -4.82
N LYS A 138 4.47 1.31 -5.62
CA LYS A 138 5.78 1.93 -5.45
C LYS A 138 5.86 2.71 -4.13
N ARG A 139 7.01 2.60 -3.47
CA ARG A 139 7.39 3.41 -2.31
C ARG A 139 8.73 4.13 -2.57
N PRO A 140 8.80 5.47 -2.47
CA PRO A 140 7.72 6.38 -2.11
C PRO A 140 6.69 6.60 -3.23
N SER A 141 5.43 6.82 -2.85
CA SER A 141 4.40 7.40 -3.72
C SER A 141 4.25 8.89 -3.39
N GLY A 142 5.16 9.71 -3.92
CA GLY A 142 5.22 11.13 -3.58
C GLY A 142 6.65 11.60 -3.37
N SER A 143 6.85 12.48 -2.38
CA SER A 143 8.16 13.08 -2.11
C SER A 143 9.05 12.18 -1.24
N THR A 144 8.43 11.57 -0.23
CA THR A 144 9.05 10.73 0.81
C THR A 144 8.13 9.54 1.07
N ARG A 145 8.63 8.55 1.80
CA ARG A 145 7.86 7.36 2.18
C ARG A 145 6.94 7.69 3.35
N ASP A 146 5.83 7.01 3.43
CA ASP A 146 4.87 7.14 4.51
C ASP A 146 5.16 6.12 5.61
N VAL A 147 4.84 6.44 6.86
CA VAL A 147 4.87 5.42 7.92
C VAL A 147 3.63 4.54 7.82
N GLY A 148 3.75 3.26 8.16
CA GLY A 148 2.66 2.29 8.03
C GLY A 148 2.81 1.39 6.81
N ALA A 149 1.81 0.52 6.61
CA ALA A 149 1.80 -0.49 5.56
C ALA A 149 1.73 0.10 4.16
N ASP A 150 0.90 1.12 3.99
CA ASP A 150 0.52 1.70 2.70
C ASP A 150 1.08 3.10 2.51
N GLU A 151 1.31 3.48 1.25
CA GLU A 151 1.57 4.86 0.87
C GLU A 151 0.25 5.54 0.47
N TYR A 152 0.14 6.84 0.70
CA TYR A 152 -0.90 7.66 0.10
C TYR A 152 -0.60 7.81 -1.40
N SER A 153 -1.31 7.04 -2.22
CA SER A 153 -1.19 7.10 -3.68
C SER A 153 -2.50 7.51 -4.35
N THR A 154 -2.38 8.40 -5.34
CA THR A 154 -3.46 8.74 -6.28
C THR A 154 -3.25 8.10 -7.65
N GLU A 155 -2.23 7.23 -7.76
CA GLU A 155 -1.94 6.49 -8.98
C GLU A 155 -2.99 5.39 -9.18
N ILE A 156 -3.41 5.21 -10.44
CA ILE A 156 -4.24 4.07 -10.84
C ILE A 156 -3.31 2.98 -11.36
N PRO A 157 -3.10 1.85 -10.65
CA PRO A 157 -2.21 0.80 -11.11
C PRO A 157 -2.75 0.20 -12.41
N LEU A 158 -1.96 0.30 -13.48
CA LEU A 158 -2.31 -0.15 -14.82
C LEU A 158 -1.38 -1.26 -15.28
N SER A 159 -1.96 -2.34 -15.77
CA SER A 159 -1.25 -3.44 -16.43
C SER A 159 -1.90 -3.74 -17.79
N PHE A 160 -1.18 -4.49 -18.62
CA PHE A 160 -1.66 -4.83 -19.95
C PHE A 160 -1.20 -6.22 -20.40
N SER A 161 -2.01 -6.84 -21.25
CA SER A 161 -1.66 -8.05 -22.00
C SER A 161 -1.87 -7.79 -23.49
N ARG A 162 -0.88 -8.16 -24.30
CA ARG A 162 -0.96 -8.02 -25.75
C ARG A 162 -1.93 -9.05 -26.34
N ILE A 163 -2.66 -8.64 -27.37
CA ILE A 163 -3.44 -9.53 -28.23
C ILE A 163 -3.11 -9.21 -29.70
N PRO A 164 -3.44 -10.11 -30.65
CA PRO A 164 -3.25 -9.81 -32.07
C PRO A 164 -3.98 -8.51 -32.44
N ARG A 165 -3.23 -7.53 -32.96
CA ARG A 165 -3.74 -6.19 -33.33
C ARG A 165 -4.47 -5.47 -32.18
N GLY A 166 -4.00 -5.64 -30.95
CA GLY A 166 -4.64 -5.02 -29.80
C GLY A 166 -3.90 -5.16 -28.48
N VAL A 167 -4.53 -4.63 -27.45
CA VAL A 167 -4.09 -4.76 -26.07
C VAL A 167 -5.31 -4.83 -25.15
N THR A 168 -5.26 -5.72 -24.16
CA THR A 168 -6.20 -5.70 -23.04
C THR A 168 -5.54 -4.98 -21.88
N LEU A 169 -6.18 -3.92 -21.42
CA LEU A 169 -5.80 -3.13 -20.25
C LEU A 169 -6.52 -3.68 -19.03
N SER A 170 -5.86 -3.67 -17.87
CA SER A 170 -6.45 -4.00 -16.58
C SER A 170 -5.95 -3.02 -15.53
N TRP A 171 -6.85 -2.45 -14.74
CA TRP A 171 -6.50 -1.52 -13.66
C TRP A 171 -7.31 -1.80 -12.39
N ARG A 172 -6.80 -1.32 -11.26
CA ARG A 172 -7.49 -1.37 -9.97
C ARG A 172 -7.95 0.04 -9.58
N LYS A 173 -9.19 0.16 -9.08
CA LYS A 173 -9.71 1.39 -8.48
C LYS A 173 -8.95 1.67 -7.17
N PRO A 174 -8.21 2.80 -7.04
CA PRO A 174 -7.60 3.17 -5.77
C PRO A 174 -8.69 3.48 -4.75
N PRO A 175 -8.68 2.87 -3.54
CA PRO A 175 -9.75 3.06 -2.56
C PRO A 175 -9.90 4.52 -2.13
N VAL A 176 -8.79 5.24 -2.04
CA VAL A 176 -8.73 6.63 -1.57
C VAL A 176 -9.33 7.64 -2.55
N LEU A 177 -9.57 7.25 -3.81
CA LEU A 177 -10.08 8.15 -4.84
C LEU A 177 -11.60 8.01 -5.02
N PRO A 178 -12.36 9.12 -5.03
CA PRO A 178 -13.81 9.12 -5.24
C PRO A 178 -14.16 8.94 -6.74
N ILE A 179 -13.75 7.84 -7.35
CA ILE A 179 -13.94 7.60 -8.78
C ILE A 179 -15.39 7.21 -9.09
N THR A 180 -16.05 7.99 -9.94
CA THR A 180 -17.39 7.76 -10.51
C THR A 180 -17.37 7.44 -12.01
N GLY A 181 -16.19 7.39 -12.63
CA GLY A 181 -16.00 6.96 -14.02
C GLY A 181 -14.53 6.90 -14.41
N TYR A 182 -14.23 6.29 -15.56
CA TYR A 182 -12.89 6.33 -16.14
C TYR A 182 -12.92 6.93 -17.52
N ARG A 183 -11.79 7.49 -17.95
CA ARG A 183 -11.50 7.67 -19.38
C ARG A 183 -10.16 7.05 -19.72
N VAL A 184 -10.12 6.35 -20.85
CA VAL A 184 -8.87 5.83 -21.42
C VAL A 184 -8.43 6.79 -22.50
N GLU A 185 -7.28 7.41 -22.28
CA GLU A 185 -6.62 8.29 -23.23
C GLU A 185 -5.51 7.52 -23.94
N TYR A 186 -5.37 7.74 -25.24
CA TYR A 186 -4.20 7.27 -25.96
C TYR A 186 -3.76 8.23 -27.06
N THR A 187 -2.47 8.19 -27.37
CA THR A 187 -1.88 8.75 -28.59
C THR A 187 -1.35 7.61 -29.47
N LYS A 188 -1.17 7.90 -30.76
CA LYS A 188 -0.76 6.91 -31.76
C LYS A 188 0.21 7.53 -32.77
N SER A 189 1.09 6.72 -33.35
CA SER A 189 1.95 7.13 -34.45
C SER A 189 1.14 7.68 -35.64
N ALA A 190 1.71 8.62 -36.40
CA ALA A 190 1.05 9.17 -37.58
C ALA A 190 0.64 8.06 -38.57
N GLY A 191 -0.58 8.17 -39.13
CA GLY A 191 -1.13 7.17 -40.05
C GLY A 191 -1.69 5.91 -39.39
N ALA A 192 -1.60 5.78 -38.06
CA ALA A 192 -2.23 4.69 -37.33
C ALA A 192 -3.74 4.92 -37.16
N ASN A 193 -4.50 3.83 -37.16
CA ASN A 193 -5.96 3.85 -36.98
C ASN A 193 -6.32 4.06 -35.51
N ASP A 194 -7.52 4.58 -35.27
CA ASP A 194 -8.12 4.50 -33.94
C ASP A 194 -8.49 3.07 -33.58
N THR A 195 -8.76 2.87 -32.30
CA THR A 195 -9.25 1.59 -31.80
C THR A 195 -10.69 1.36 -32.28
N PHE A 196 -11.11 0.11 -32.35
CA PHE A 196 -12.50 -0.22 -32.68
C PHE A 196 -13.50 0.23 -31.61
N GLN A 197 -13.03 0.48 -30.39
CA GLN A 197 -13.82 1.00 -29.28
C GLN A 197 -14.12 2.50 -29.43
N GLY A 198 -13.46 3.16 -30.39
CA GLY A 198 -13.60 4.57 -30.68
C GLY A 198 -12.27 5.31 -30.63
N SER A 199 -12.32 6.60 -30.95
CA SER A 199 -11.21 7.52 -30.80
C SER A 199 -10.98 7.86 -29.32
N SER A 200 -9.73 8.14 -28.96
CA SER A 200 -9.38 8.74 -27.67
C SER A 200 -10.09 10.10 -27.46
N PRO A 201 -10.64 10.40 -26.26
CA PRO A 201 -10.74 9.52 -25.10
C PRO A 201 -11.95 8.58 -25.15
N ILE A 202 -11.81 7.38 -24.57
CA ILE A 202 -12.90 6.40 -24.41
C ILE A 202 -13.45 6.50 -22.98
N ILE A 203 -14.72 6.84 -22.82
CA ILE A 203 -15.37 7.01 -21.50
C ILE A 203 -15.99 5.69 -21.02
N LEU A 204 -15.78 5.37 -19.74
CA LEU A 204 -16.25 4.16 -19.08
C LEU A 204 -16.90 4.49 -17.73
N SER A 205 -17.82 3.63 -17.28
CA SER A 205 -18.37 3.68 -15.92
C SER A 205 -17.32 3.34 -14.86
N ASP A 206 -17.58 3.68 -13.60
CA ASP A 206 -16.72 3.36 -12.44
C ASP A 206 -16.58 1.86 -12.13
N ALA A 207 -17.49 1.04 -12.63
CA ALA A 207 -17.41 -0.42 -12.53
C ALA A 207 -16.34 -1.03 -13.47
N ALA A 208 -15.85 -0.27 -14.45
CA ALA A 208 -14.86 -0.78 -15.39
C ALA A 208 -13.47 -0.89 -14.73
N THR A 209 -12.89 -2.09 -14.80
CA THR A 209 -11.50 -2.37 -14.39
C THR A 209 -10.67 -2.96 -15.52
N THR A 210 -11.25 -3.05 -16.72
CA THR A 210 -10.60 -3.58 -17.91
C THR A 210 -11.16 -2.95 -19.18
N LEU A 211 -10.34 -2.84 -20.22
CA LEU A 211 -10.74 -2.46 -21.57
C LEU A 211 -9.83 -3.15 -22.58
N THR A 212 -10.41 -3.82 -23.57
CA THR A 212 -9.66 -4.32 -24.74
C THR A 212 -9.71 -3.28 -25.85
N LEU A 213 -8.55 -2.74 -26.20
CA LEU A 213 -8.35 -1.92 -27.39
C LEU A 213 -7.97 -2.83 -28.57
N SER A 214 -8.85 -2.94 -29.56
CA SER A 214 -8.66 -3.79 -30.74
C SER A 214 -8.59 -2.97 -32.03
N GLY A 215 -8.13 -3.62 -33.10
CA GLY A 215 -8.02 -2.98 -34.41
C GLY A 215 -6.76 -2.16 -34.63
N LEU A 216 -5.84 -2.17 -33.66
CA LEU A 216 -4.64 -1.35 -33.66
C LEU A 216 -3.74 -1.65 -34.88
N THR A 217 -3.25 -0.60 -35.52
CA THR A 217 -2.32 -0.69 -36.65
C THR A 217 -1.03 -1.36 -36.23
N ARG A 218 -0.63 -2.41 -36.96
CA ARG A 218 0.64 -3.12 -36.78
C ARG A 218 1.84 -2.22 -37.06
N GLY A 219 2.93 -2.39 -36.32
CA GLY A 219 4.12 -1.54 -36.39
C GLY A 219 3.96 -0.15 -35.77
N ALA A 220 2.73 0.30 -35.47
CA ALA A 220 2.49 1.59 -34.85
C ALA A 220 2.73 1.55 -33.34
N THR A 221 3.17 2.69 -32.81
CA THR A 221 3.32 2.92 -31.37
C THR A 221 2.07 3.58 -30.81
N TYR A 222 1.61 3.10 -29.66
CA TYR A 222 0.53 3.70 -28.87
C TYR A 222 1.04 4.00 -27.47
N THR A 223 0.71 5.19 -26.96
CA THR A 223 0.92 5.56 -25.55
C THR A 223 -0.45 5.70 -24.90
N ILE A 224 -0.71 4.94 -23.84
CA ILE A 224 -2.03 4.75 -23.25
C ILE A 224 -1.99 5.10 -21.76
N THR A 225 -3.03 5.79 -21.28
CA THR A 225 -3.21 6.18 -19.88
C THR A 225 -4.66 5.93 -19.46
N VAL A 226 -4.87 5.46 -18.23
CA VAL A 226 -6.19 5.39 -17.61
C VAL A 226 -6.34 6.54 -16.62
N VAL A 227 -7.42 7.29 -16.75
CA VAL A 227 -7.72 8.44 -15.90
C VAL A 227 -9.02 8.17 -15.13
N GLY A 228 -8.97 8.33 -13.82
CA GLY A 228 -10.13 8.24 -12.92
C GLY A 228 -10.81 9.60 -12.79
N LEU A 229 -12.14 9.59 -12.85
CA LEU A 229 -12.98 10.78 -12.84
C LEU A 229 -13.92 10.78 -11.64
N ASN A 230 -14.13 11.94 -11.02
CA ASN A 230 -15.26 12.22 -10.15
C ASN A 230 -16.16 13.24 -10.85
N GLY A 231 -17.29 12.79 -11.39
CA GLY A 231 -18.04 13.52 -12.40
C GLY A 231 -17.17 13.79 -13.63
N ALA A 232 -16.88 15.07 -13.89
CA ALA A 232 -16.00 15.49 -14.99
C ALA A 232 -14.56 15.81 -14.54
N THR A 233 -14.30 15.82 -13.23
CA THR A 233 -12.99 16.19 -12.67
C THR A 233 -12.07 14.99 -12.61
N GLU A 234 -10.85 15.13 -13.10
CA GLU A 234 -9.81 14.12 -12.92
C GLU A 234 -9.36 14.08 -11.45
N VAL A 235 -9.36 12.87 -10.87
CA VAL A 235 -8.95 12.64 -9.47
C VAL A 235 -7.74 11.71 -9.33
N GLY A 236 -7.36 11.02 -10.40
CA GLY A 236 -6.18 10.16 -10.44
C GLY A 236 -5.89 9.67 -11.84
N ARG A 237 -4.67 9.18 -12.06
CA ARG A 237 -4.21 8.67 -13.35
C ARG A 237 -3.23 7.54 -13.17
N SER A 238 -3.13 6.68 -14.16
CA SER A 238 -2.06 5.70 -14.25
C SER A 238 -0.78 6.31 -14.79
N GLU A 239 0.33 5.60 -14.61
CA GLU A 239 1.48 5.75 -15.49
C GLU A 239 1.12 5.45 -16.95
N SER A 240 1.90 6.02 -17.87
CA SER A 240 1.68 5.82 -19.30
C SER A 240 2.36 4.56 -19.80
N ILE A 241 1.60 3.69 -20.47
CA ILE A 241 2.18 2.52 -21.14
C ILE A 241 2.42 2.89 -22.60
N THR A 242 3.67 2.76 -23.04
CA THR A 242 4.04 2.90 -24.46
C THR A 242 4.36 1.53 -25.05
N LEU A 243 3.67 1.16 -26.12
CA LEU A 243 3.86 -0.13 -26.77
C LEU A 243 3.77 -0.05 -28.29
N VAL A 244 4.63 -0.82 -28.97
CA VAL A 244 4.56 -1.05 -30.41
C VAL A 244 3.71 -2.29 -30.66
N ILE A 245 2.69 -2.18 -31.53
CA ILE A 245 1.88 -3.33 -31.95
C ILE A 245 2.71 -4.17 -32.91
N TRP A 246 2.85 -5.46 -32.62
CA TRP A 246 3.73 -6.33 -33.39
C TRP A 246 3.35 -6.36 -34.87
N GLU A 247 4.37 -6.19 -35.70
CA GLU A 247 4.24 -6.23 -37.16
C GLU A 247 4.01 -7.67 -37.65
N TYR A 248 4.69 -8.62 -37.01
CA TYR A 248 4.63 -10.05 -37.29
C TYR A 248 4.41 -10.82 -35.98
N GLU A 249 3.64 -11.88 -36.05
CA GLU A 249 3.43 -12.83 -34.95
C GLU A 249 4.03 -14.17 -35.41
N VAL A 250 5.07 -14.65 -34.71
CA VAL A 250 5.68 -15.94 -34.99
C VAL A 250 5.22 -16.91 -33.91
N SER A 251 4.32 -17.83 -34.27
CA SER A 251 3.95 -18.96 -33.40
C SER A 251 4.86 -20.14 -33.73
N LEU A 252 5.73 -20.51 -32.80
CA LEU A 252 6.50 -21.75 -32.91
C LEU A 252 5.68 -22.91 -32.34
N PRO A 253 5.56 -24.05 -33.05
CA PRO A 253 4.90 -25.22 -32.49
C PRO A 253 5.70 -25.78 -31.30
N LEU A 254 5.01 -26.09 -30.21
CA LEU A 254 5.62 -26.81 -29.08
C LEU A 254 5.84 -28.27 -29.49
N VAL A 255 7.09 -28.67 -29.71
CA VAL A 255 7.45 -30.08 -29.91
C VAL A 255 7.77 -30.68 -28.54
N VAL A 256 6.80 -31.37 -27.95
CA VAL A 256 7.06 -32.25 -26.79
C VAL A 256 7.59 -33.58 -27.33
N ARG A 257 8.76 -34.01 -26.85
CA ARG A 257 9.33 -35.34 -27.12
C ARG A 257 9.01 -36.28 -25.98
#